data_AF-A0A382J7K6-F1
#
_entry.id   AF-A0A382J7K6-F1
#
_cell.length_a   1.000
_cell.length_b   1.000
_cell.length_c   1.000
_cell.angle_alpha   90.00
_cell.angle_beta   90.00
_cell.angle_gamma   90.00
#
_symmetry.space_group_name_H-M   'P 1'
#
loop_
_entity.id
_entity.type
_entity.pdbx_description
1 polymer ?
#
loop_
_entity_poly.entity_id
_entity_poly.type
_entity_poly.pdbx_seq_one_letter_code
_entity_poly.pdbx_strand_id
1 'polypeptide(L)' 'MGTYSAKDLQVLEGLEPVRRRPGMYIGSTTSTGLHHLVWEILDNCVDEALNG' A
#
# COMPACT_ATOMS: atom_id res chain seq x y z
N MET A 1 -29.87 7.14 18.36
CA MET A 1 -28.50 6.63 18.23
C MET A 1 -28.51 5.56 17.15
N GLY A 2 -27.66 5.68 16.14
CA GLY A 2 -27.53 4.62 15.13
C GLY A 2 -26.97 3.36 15.76
N THR A 3 -27.59 2.22 15.51
CA THR A 3 -27.10 0.91 15.95
C THR A 3 -25.85 0.54 15.16
N TYR A 4 -24.69 0.54 15.84
CA TYR A 4 -23.46 -0.05 15.33
C TYR A 4 -23.43 -1.55 15.65
N SER A 5 -23.18 -2.38 14.65
CA SER A 5 -23.26 -3.83 14.70
C SER A 5 -22.10 -4.47 13.92
N ALA A 6 -22.01 -5.80 13.97
CA ALA A 6 -21.00 -6.54 13.19
C ALA A 6 -21.12 -6.32 11.68
N LYS A 7 -22.29 -5.92 11.16
CA LYS A 7 -22.50 -5.63 9.73
C LYS A 7 -21.78 -4.36 9.27
N ASP A 8 -21.42 -3.48 10.20
CA ASP A 8 -20.73 -2.22 9.93
C ASP A 8 -19.20 -2.40 9.85
N LEU A 9 -18.69 -3.60 10.19
CA LEU A 9 -17.28 -3.95 10.02
C LEU A 9 -17.02 -4.35 8.57
N GLN A 10 -16.16 -3.58 7.90
CA GLN A 10 -15.69 -3.91 6.56
C GLN A 10 -14.29 -4.50 6.62
N VAL A 11 -14.14 -5.70 6.08
CA VAL A 11 -12.83 -6.29 5.77
C VAL A 11 -12.49 -5.89 4.32
N LEU A 12 -11.31 -5.33 4.13
CA LEU A 12 -10.78 -4.99 2.81
C LEU A 12 -9.83 -6.11 2.39
N GLU A 13 -10.10 -6.76 1.26
CA GLU A 13 -9.37 -7.95 0.83
C GLU A 13 -8.33 -7.65 -0.25
N GLY A 14 -7.31 -8.51 -0.35
CA GLY A 14 -6.24 -8.37 -1.34
C GLY A 14 -5.57 -7.01 -1.29
N LEU A 15 -5.65 -6.26 -2.40
CA LEU A 15 -5.03 -4.94 -2.55
C LEU A 15 -5.99 -3.76 -2.28
N GLU A 16 -7.23 -4.03 -1.86
CA GLU A 16 -8.17 -2.97 -1.48
C GLU A 16 -7.68 -2.07 -0.35
N PRO A 17 -7.05 -2.59 0.74
CA PRO A 17 -6.51 -1.72 1.79
C PRO A 17 -5.45 -0.76 1.26
N VAL A 18 -4.58 -1.24 0.36
CA VAL A 18 -3.49 -0.46 -0.27
C VAL A 18 -4.06 0.67 -1.11
N ARG A 19 -5.07 0.38 -1.93
CA ARG A 19 -5.72 1.38 -2.78
C ARG A 19 -6.55 2.38 -1.98
N ARG A 20 -7.21 1.93 -0.90
CA ARG A 20 -8.05 2.79 -0.05
C ARG A 20 -7.22 3.70 0.85
N ARG A 21 -6.04 3.26 1.29
CA ARG A 21 -5.16 3.99 2.21
C ARG A 21 -3.69 3.97 1.72
N PRO A 22 -3.39 4.53 0.55
CA PRO A 22 -2.06 4.42 -0.06
C PRO A 22 -0.96 5.07 0.78
N GLY A 23 -1.25 6.15 1.51
CA GLY A 23 -0.25 6.82 2.37
C GLY A 23 0.34 5.91 3.46
N MET A 24 -0.36 4.86 3.88
CA MET A 24 0.19 3.87 4.81
C MET A 24 1.29 3.00 4.19
N TYR A 25 1.29 2.83 2.87
CA TYR A 25 2.18 1.93 2.13
C TYR A 25 3.27 2.67 1.35
N ILE A 26 2.95 3.85 0.79
CA ILE A 26 3.88 4.64 -0.04
C ILE A 26 4.18 6.03 0.57
N GLY A 27 3.78 6.26 1.82
CA GLY A 27 3.99 7.51 2.57
C GLY A 27 3.10 8.68 2.13
N SER A 28 2.98 8.94 0.83
CA SER A 28 2.22 10.06 0.26
C SER A 28 1.69 9.73 -1.14
N THR A 29 0.64 10.41 -1.59
CA THR A 29 0.21 10.38 -3.01
C THR A 29 0.72 11.57 -3.81
N THR A 30 1.73 12.27 -3.31
CA THR A 30 2.47 13.33 -4.02
C THR A 30 3.69 12.76 -4.76
N SER A 31 4.50 13.62 -5.37
CA SER A 31 5.73 13.24 -6.09
C SER A 31 6.63 12.29 -5.30
N THR A 32 6.77 12.47 -3.99
CA THR A 32 7.61 11.59 -3.15
C THR A 32 7.14 10.15 -3.17
N GLY A 33 5.82 9.89 -3.07
CA GLY A 33 5.29 8.53 -3.13
C GLY A 33 5.32 7.94 -4.54
N LEU A 34 5.23 8.78 -5.57
CA LEU A 34 5.42 8.33 -6.96
C LEU A 34 6.86 7.81 -7.17
N HIS A 35 7.88 8.54 -6.68
CA HIS A 35 9.26 8.07 -6.75
C HIS A 35 9.49 6.83 -5.88
N HIS A 36 8.81 6.72 -4.72
CA HIS A 36 8.87 5.52 -3.88
C HIS A 36 8.47 4.25 -4.63
N LEU A 37 7.42 4.30 -5.47
CA LEU A 37 7.04 3.16 -6.31
C LEU A 37 8.15 2.74 -7.29
N VAL A 38 8.91 3.70 -7.83
CA VAL A 38 10.06 3.41 -8.70
C VAL A 38 11.18 2.78 -7.91
N TRP A 39 11.47 3.29 -6.71
CA TRP A 39 12.49 2.73 -5.82
C TRP A 39 12.19 1.30 -5.44
N GLU A 40 10.95 0.99 -5.04
CA GLU A 40 10.55 -0.39 -4.72
C GLU A 40 10.82 -1.37 -5.87
N ILE A 41 10.56 -0.99 -7.11
CA ILE A 41 10.85 -1.86 -8.27
C ILE A 41 12.36 -1.99 -8.47
N LEU A 42 13.09 -0.88 -8.39
CA LEU A 42 14.55 -0.87 -8.58
C LEU A 42 15.25 -1.67 -7.48
N ASP A 43 14.83 -1.54 -6.24
CA ASP A 43 15.39 -2.24 -5.08
C ASP A 43 15.15 -3.75 -5.21
N ASN A 44 13.94 -4.17 -5.64
CA ASN A 44 13.69 -5.58 -5.97
C ASN A 44 14.63 -6.09 -7.09
N CYS A 45 14.93 -5.27 -8.11
CA CYS A 45 15.90 -5.64 -9.15
C CYS A 45 17.33 -5.74 -8.62
N VAL A 46 17.73 -4.84 -7.71
CA VAL A 46 19.06 -4.86 -7.07
C VAL A 46 19.19 -6.08 -6.17
N ASP A 47 18.19 -6.38 -5.35
CA ASP A 47 18.16 -7.57 -4.49
C ASP A 47 18.29 -8.86 -5.30
N GLU A 48 17.61 -8.94 -6.44
CA GLU A 48 17.74 -10.08 -7.37
C GLU A 48 19.16 -10.16 -7.97
N ALA A 49 19.74 -9.03 -8.36
CA ALA A 49 21.10 -9.00 -8.92
C ALA A 49 22.19 -9.32 -7.87
N LEU A 50 21.97 -9.00 -6.60
CA LEU A 50 22.89 -9.28 -5.50
C LEU A 50 22.79 -10.72 -4.98
N ASN A 51 21.60 -11.32 -5.05
CA ASN A 51 21.35 -12.71 -4.67
C ASN A 51 21.59 -13.70 -5.83
N GLY A 52 22.13 -13.22 -6.97
CA GLY A 52 22.58 -13.99 -8.13
C GLY A 52 23.99 -14.56 -7.99
#